data_AF-A0A2R6CFB6-F1
#
_entry.id   AF-A0A2R6CFB6-F1
#
_cell.length_a   1.000
_cell.length_b   1.000
_cell.length_c   1.000
_cell.angle_alpha   90.00
_cell.angle_beta   90.00
_cell.angle_gamma   90.00
#
_symmetry.space_group_name_H-M   'P 1'
#
loop_
_entity.id
_entity.type
_entity.pdbx_description
1 polymer ?
#
loop_
_entity_poly.entity_id
_entity_poly.type
_entity_poly.pdbx_seq_one_letter_code
_entity_poly.pdbx_strand_id
1 'polypeptide(L)'
;MSPEPATVLVVDDERDVADAYAAQLEEEFIVMTAYGGQQALDWIDASVDVVLLDRRMPDISGDEVLEKIHGRDLQARVAMVTAVDPDFDIID
;
A
#
# COMPACT_ATOMS: atom_id res chain seq x y z
N MET A 1 24.60 -12.75 -8.19
CA MET A 1 23.74 -12.58 -7.01
C MET A 1 22.34 -12.39 -7.56
N SER A 2 21.38 -13.23 -7.18
CA SER A 2 19.98 -12.90 -7.44
C SER A 2 19.67 -11.61 -6.70
N PRO A 3 18.86 -10.69 -7.27
CA PRO A 3 18.43 -9.52 -6.51
C PRO A 3 17.74 -9.98 -5.22
N GLU A 4 17.94 -9.23 -4.13
CA GLU A 4 17.16 -9.45 -2.91
C GLU A 4 15.67 -9.24 -3.24
N PRO A 5 14.76 -10.06 -2.70
CA PRO A 5 13.33 -9.90 -2.94
C PRO A 5 12.88 -8.53 -2.44
N ALA A 6 12.08 -7.84 -3.26
CA ALA A 6 11.57 -6.51 -2.90
C ALA A 6 10.60 -6.61 -1.71
N THR A 7 10.54 -5.54 -0.91
CA THR A 7 9.62 -5.43 0.23
C THR A 7 8.36 -4.69 -0.18
N VAL A 8 7.20 -5.34 0.01
CA VAL A 8 5.87 -4.80 -0.29
C VAL A 8 5.11 -4.55 1.00
N LEU A 9 4.65 -3.32 1.20
CA LEU A 9 3.72 -2.96 2.26
C LEU A 9 2.30 -2.92 1.70
N VAL A 10 1.45 -3.86 2.12
CA VAL A 10 0.02 -3.88 1.80
C VAL A 10 -0.73 -3.09 2.88
N VAL A 11 -1.55 -2.13 2.47
CA VAL A 11 -2.29 -1.24 3.37
C VAL A 11 -3.77 -1.24 2.98
N ASP A 12 -4.61 -1.81 3.83
CA ASP A 12 -6.06 -1.90 3.61
C ASP A 12 -6.75 -2.11 4.98
N ASP A 13 -7.83 -1.38 5.30
CA ASP A 13 -8.53 -1.56 6.57
C ASP A 13 -9.38 -2.85 6.61
N GLU A 14 -9.69 -3.43 5.44
CA GLU A 14 -10.29 -4.74 5.30
C GLU A 14 -9.23 -5.85 5.45
N ARG A 15 -9.07 -6.37 6.67
CA ARG A 15 -8.06 -7.40 7.01
C ARG A 15 -8.03 -8.59 6.05
N ASP A 16 -9.20 -9.13 5.70
CA ASP A 16 -9.30 -10.29 4.81
C ASP A 16 -8.78 -9.98 3.41
N VAL A 17 -8.92 -8.74 2.94
CA VAL A 17 -8.41 -8.28 1.64
C VAL A 17 -6.89 -8.08 1.70
N ALA A 18 -6.39 -7.40 2.74
CA ALA A 18 -4.96 -7.23 2.97
C ALA A 18 -4.22 -8.58 3.03
N ASP A 19 -4.76 -9.53 3.81
CA ASP A 19 -4.17 -10.86 4.01
C ASP A 19 -4.23 -11.69 2.72
N ALA A 20 -5.28 -11.54 1.90
CA ALA A 20 -5.36 -12.19 0.59
C ALA A 20 -4.28 -11.69 -0.38
N TYR A 21 -4.05 -10.37 -0.45
CA TYR A 21 -2.94 -9.82 -1.24
C TYR A 21 -1.59 -10.30 -0.70
N ALA A 22 -1.41 -10.34 0.62
CA ALA A 22 -0.17 -10.80 1.21
C ALA A 22 0.13 -12.26 0.85
N ALA A 23 -0.84 -13.15 1.03
CA ALA A 23 -0.71 -14.56 0.69
C ALA A 23 -0.35 -14.79 -0.79
N GLN A 24 -0.82 -13.93 -1.70
CA GLN A 24 -0.49 -14.01 -3.13
C GLN A 24 0.94 -13.52 -3.44
N LEU A 25 1.48 -12.59 -2.66
CA LEU A 25 2.76 -11.93 -2.92
C LEU A 25 3.94 -12.57 -2.16
N GLU A 26 3.67 -13.25 -1.04
CA GLU A 26 4.70 -13.84 -0.16
C GLU A 26 5.57 -14.91 -0.83
N GLU A 27 5.15 -15.50 -1.96
CA GLU A 27 5.98 -16.44 -2.72
C GLU A 27 7.17 -15.76 -3.43
N GLU A 28 7.06 -14.46 -3.76
CA GLU A 28 8.03 -13.71 -4.57
C GLU A 28 8.65 -12.50 -3.83
N PHE A 29 7.97 -11.98 -2.81
CA PHE A 29 8.31 -10.73 -2.12
C PHE A 29 8.36 -10.89 -0.61
N ILE A 30 9.04 -9.95 0.07
CA ILE A 30 8.90 -9.78 1.51
C ILE A 30 7.64 -8.93 1.74
N VAL A 31 6.63 -9.46 2.41
CA VAL A 31 5.36 -8.75 2.57
C VAL A 31 5.14 -8.31 4.01
N MET A 32 4.67 -7.08 4.17
CA MET A 32 4.18 -6.51 5.43
C MET A 32 2.74 -6.05 5.24
N THR A 33 1.88 -6.23 6.24
CA THR A 33 0.47 -5.80 6.20
C THR A 33 0.17 -4.74 7.25
N ALA A 34 -0.42 -3.61 6.83
CA ALA A 34 -0.95 -2.59 7.71
C ALA A 34 -2.46 -2.48 7.52
N TYR A 35 -3.23 -2.63 8.60
CA TYR A 35 -4.69 -2.67 8.57
C TYR A 35 -5.32 -1.28 8.73
N GLY A 36 -4.68 -0.26 8.18
CA GLY A 36 -5.08 1.13 8.33
C GLY A 36 -3.91 2.11 8.15
N GLY A 37 -4.27 3.35 7.80
CA GLY A 37 -3.27 4.35 7.43
C GLY A 37 -2.30 4.74 8.54
N GLN A 38 -2.73 4.76 9.82
CA GLN A 38 -1.80 5.07 10.92
C GLN A 38 -0.72 4.00 11.08
N GLN A 39 -1.12 2.73 11.03
CA GLN A 39 -0.17 1.61 11.12
C GLN A 39 0.81 1.62 9.95
N ALA A 40 0.34 1.92 8.74
CA ALA A 40 1.19 2.07 7.57
C ALA A 40 2.24 3.18 7.77
N LEU A 41 1.83 4.33 8.31
CA LEU A 41 2.73 5.44 8.60
C LEU A 41 3.71 5.15 9.73
N ASP A 42 3.38 4.27 10.67
CA ASP A 42 4.28 3.88 11.74
C ASP A 42 5.33 2.86 11.27
N TRP A 43 4.99 2.05 10.27
CA TRP A 43 5.83 0.93 9.82
C TRP A 43 6.62 1.21 8.55
N ILE A 44 6.17 2.16 7.72
CA ILE A 44 6.88 2.47 6.48
C ILE A 44 8.23 3.14 6.77
N ASP A 45 9.28 2.58 6.17
CA ASP A 45 10.63 3.11 6.20
C ASP A 45 11.34 2.92 4.84
N ALA A 46 12.65 3.19 4.80
CA ALA A 46 13.44 3.13 3.56
C ALA A 46 13.68 1.71 3.02
N SER A 47 13.28 0.66 3.74
CA SER A 47 13.36 -0.73 3.27
C SER A 47 12.15 -1.15 2.43
N VAL A 48 11.06 -0.38 2.47
CA VAL A 48 9.85 -0.66 1.67
C VAL A 48 10.06 -0.16 0.24
N ASP A 49 9.97 -1.07 -0.73
CA ASP A 49 10.13 -0.75 -2.15
C ASP A 49 8.80 -0.36 -2.80
N VAL A 50 7.71 -1.02 -2.39
CA VAL A 50 6.38 -0.83 -2.95
C VAL A 50 5.35 -0.75 -1.83
N VAL A 51 4.39 0.15 -1.98
CA VAL A 51 3.19 0.23 -1.14
C VAL A 51 1.97 -0.05 -2.00
N LEU A 52 1.19 -1.07 -1.65
CA LEU A 52 -0.16 -1.28 -2.17
C LEU A 52 -1.13 -0.62 -1.19
N LEU A 53 -1.75 0.48 -1.60
CA LEU A 53 -2.48 1.36 -0.68
C LEU A 53 -3.95 1.45 -1.07
N ASP A 54 -4.84 0.96 -0.21
CA ASP A 54 -6.26 1.24 -0.35
C ASP A 54 -6.55 2.73 -0.19
N ARG A 55 -7.48 3.23 -1.00
CA ARG A 55 -7.86 4.64 -0.99
C ARG A 55 -8.86 4.98 0.13
N ARG A 56 -9.80 4.09 0.41
CA ARG A 56 -10.98 4.34 1.26
C ARG A 56 -10.86 3.68 2.63
N MET A 57 -9.94 4.18 3.45
CA MET A 57 -9.84 3.80 4.85
C MET A 57 -10.57 4.81 5.77
N PRO A 58 -11.22 4.38 6.87
CA PRO A 58 -12.07 5.22 7.72
C PRO A 58 -11.31 6.20 8.62
N ASP A 59 -10.09 5.85 9.04
CA ASP A 59 -9.31 6.67 10.00
C ASP A 59 -8.43 7.70 9.28
N ILE A 60 -7.40 7.24 8.57
CA ILE A 60 -6.54 8.06 7.71
C ILE A 60 -6.73 7.55 6.30
N SER A 61 -7.19 8.42 5.41
CA SER A 61 -7.44 8.04 4.02
C SER A 61 -6.16 7.65 3.29
N GLY A 62 -6.27 6.84 2.23
CA GLY A 62 -5.11 6.49 1.40
C GLY A 62 -4.46 7.71 0.75
N ASP A 63 -5.26 8.72 0.38
CA ASP A 63 -4.75 9.98 -0.17
C ASP A 63 -3.87 10.72 0.87
N GLU A 64 -4.28 10.79 2.14
CA GLU A 64 -3.47 11.38 3.21
C GLU A 64 -2.21 10.56 3.55
N VAL A 65 -2.28 9.23 3.48
CA VAL A 65 -1.12 8.36 3.65
C VAL A 65 -0.10 8.64 2.53
N LEU A 66 -0.55 8.70 1.28
CA LEU A 66 0.28 9.00 0.12
C LEU A 66 1.02 10.34 0.26
N GLU A 67 0.29 11.40 0.65
CA GLU A 67 0.90 12.72 0.91
C GLU A 67 1.99 12.66 1.97
N LYS A 68 1.75 11.93 3.07
CA LYS A 68 2.74 11.78 4.15
C LYS A 68 3.93 10.93 3.74
N ILE A 69 3.75 9.90 2.91
CA ILE A 69 4.85 9.10 2.36
C ILE A 69 5.74 9.97 1.46
N HIS A 70 5.15 10.74 0.54
CA HIS A 70 5.90 11.67 -0.31
C HIS A 70 6.64 12.75 0.50
N GLY A 71 6.09 13.18 1.64
CA GLY A 71 6.74 14.12 2.54
C GLY A 71 7.96 13.56 3.31
N ARG A 72 8.19 12.24 3.29
CA ARG A 72 9.27 11.57 4.04
C ARG A 72 10.54 11.28 3.21
N ASP A 73 10.60 11.73 1.95
CA ASP A 73 11.73 11.46 1.03
C ASP A 73 12.06 9.96 0.87
N LEU A 74 11.02 9.11 0.96
CA LEU A 74 11.13 7.68 0.72
C LEU A 74 11.10 7.40 -0.78
N GLN A 75 11.88 6.40 -1.22
CA GLN A 75 11.92 5.96 -2.62
C GLN A 75 10.83 4.94 -2.97
N ALA A 76 9.99 4.59 -1.98
CA ALA A 76 8.91 3.62 -2.13
C ALA A 76 7.94 4.05 -3.24
N ARG A 77 7.61 3.13 -4.15
CA ARG A 77 6.59 3.36 -5.17
C ARG A 77 5.23 3.02 -4.60
N VAL A 78 4.27 3.94 -4.70
CA VAL A 78 2.91 3.72 -4.22
C VAL A 78 2.00 3.37 -5.38
N ALA A 79 1.32 2.22 -5.30
CA ALA A 79 0.23 1.85 -6.17
C ALA A 79 -1.08 1.92 -5.38
N MET A 80 -1.97 2.80 -5.82
CA MET A 80 -3.31 2.89 -5.23
C MET A 80 -4.14 1.69 -5.69
N VAL A 81 -4.65 0.92 -4.73
CA VAL A 81 -5.59 -0.17 -4.97
C VAL A 81 -6.97 0.38 -4.63
N THR A 82 -7.89 0.36 -5.59
CA THR A 82 -9.22 0.92 -5.38
C THR A 82 -10.25 0.05 -6.06
N ALA A 83 -11.26 -0.40 -5.32
CA ALA A 83 -12.51 -0.83 -5.93
C ALA A 83 -13.37 0.43 -6.21
N VAL A 84 -12.98 1.22 -7.21
CA VAL A 84 -13.95 2.11 -7.85
C VAL A 84 -14.67 1.24 -8.86
N ASP A 85 -15.99 1.06 -8.70
CA ASP A 85 -16.81 0.91 -9.89
C ASP A 85 -16.41 2.10 -10.79
N PRO A 86 -15.92 1.88 -12.01
CA PRO A 86 -15.56 3.00 -12.88
C PRO A 86 -16.84 3.75 -13.18
N ASP A 87 -17.22 4.70 -12.32
CA ASP A 87 -18.11 5.77 -12.70
C ASP A 87 -17.43 6.42 -13.90
N PHE A 88 -18.12 6.31 -15.03
CA PHE A 88 -17.72 6.84 -16.32
C PHE A 88 -17.65 8.36 -16.26
N ASP A 89 -16.64 8.90 -15.58
CA ASP A 89 -16.17 10.26 -15.71
C ASP A 89 -14.68 10.22 -16.12
N ILE A 90 -14.40 9.40 -17.14
CA ILE A 90 -13.41 9.78 -18.14
C ILE A 90 -14.18 10.70 -19.12
N ILE A 91 -14.30 11.97 -18.76
CA ILE A 91 -14.72 13.01 -19.69
C ILE A 91 -13.56 13.99 -19.84
N ASP A 92 -12.93 13.89 -21.02
CA ASP A 92 -11.93 14.74 -21.70
C ASP A 92 -10.71 15.29 -20.92
#